data_AF-A0A5K7YE22-F1
#
_entry.id   AF-A0A5K7YE22-F1
#
_cell.length_a   1.000
_cell.length_b   1.000
_cell.length_c   1.000
_cell.angle_alpha   90.00
_cell.angle_beta   90.00
_cell.angle_gamma   90.00
#
_symmetry.space_group_name_H-M   'P 1'
#
loop_
_entity.id
_entity.type
_entity.pdbx_description
1 polymer ?
#
loop_
_entity_poly.entity_id
_entity_poly.type
_entity_poly.pdbx_seq_one_letter_code
_entity_poly.pdbx_strand_id
1 'polypeptide(L)'
;METTDNTTGINESLRSIAKSIQQISSNLDRIATGMEMPAREAPSTVIKARRSPARKKVLVVDGVVKQIKRIPSTRIIYDILLKSARGMDTSALMKATGYDQRKVHNVTFRLKNQGKIKNVQRGIYKTV
;
A
#
# COMPACT_ATOMS: atom_id res chain seq x y z
N MET A 1 -15.44 -24.07 -57.19
CA MET A 1 -16.10 -24.41 -55.92
C MET A 1 -15.33 -23.87 -54.70
N GLU A 2 -14.49 -22.82 -54.84
CA GLU A 2 -13.57 -22.37 -53.77
C GLU A 2 -14.00 -21.05 -53.09
N THR A 3 -14.98 -20.32 -53.64
CA THR A 3 -15.40 -19.01 -53.11
C THR A 3 -16.39 -19.13 -51.94
N THR A 4 -17.04 -20.28 -51.78
CA THR A 4 -18.00 -20.55 -50.70
C THR A 4 -17.32 -20.77 -49.34
N ASP A 5 -16.11 -21.33 -49.33
CA ASP A 5 -15.39 -21.65 -48.10
C ASP A 5 -14.75 -20.40 -47.47
N ASN A 6 -14.28 -19.48 -48.31
CA ASN A 6 -13.78 -18.19 -47.84
C ASN A 6 -14.93 -17.30 -47.30
N THR A 7 -16.07 -17.29 -47.97
CA THR A 7 -17.24 -16.51 -47.53
C THR A 7 -17.87 -17.06 -46.26
N THR A 8 -17.86 -18.38 -46.06
CA THR A 8 -18.31 -19.00 -44.79
C THR A 8 -17.37 -18.66 -43.63
N GLY A 9 -16.05 -18.69 -43.82
CA GLY A 9 -15.07 -18.29 -42.80
C GLY A 9 -15.18 -16.82 -42.38
N ILE A 10 -15.45 -15.92 -43.34
CA ILE A 10 -15.73 -14.50 -43.07
C ILE A 10 -17.01 -14.35 -42.23
N ASN A 11 -18.08 -15.08 -42.56
CA ASN A 11 -19.33 -15.04 -41.82
C ASN A 11 -19.18 -15.54 -40.38
N GLU A 12 -18.35 -16.56 -40.15
CA GLU A 12 -18.07 -17.07 -38.81
C GLU A 12 -17.23 -16.09 -37.98
N SER A 13 -16.25 -15.44 -38.61
CA SER A 13 -15.45 -14.37 -38.01
C SER A 13 -16.32 -13.16 -37.64
N LEU A 14 -17.26 -12.76 -38.49
CA LEU A 14 -18.21 -11.69 -38.19
C LEU A 14 -19.13 -12.06 -37.01
N ARG A 15 -19.58 -13.32 -36.94
CA ARG A 15 -20.39 -13.83 -35.81
C ARG A 15 -19.60 -13.83 -34.50
N SER A 16 -18.32 -14.18 -34.51
CA SER A 16 -17.49 -14.18 -33.30
C SER A 16 -17.23 -12.75 -32.81
N ILE A 17 -16.98 -11.81 -33.72
CA ILE A 17 -16.86 -10.38 -33.40
C ILE A 17 -18.16 -9.85 -32.79
N ALA A 18 -19.32 -10.15 -33.39
CA ALA A 18 -20.61 -9.72 -32.84
C ALA A 18 -20.84 -10.22 -31.40
N LYS A 19 -20.49 -11.48 -31.11
CA LYS A 19 -20.57 -12.05 -29.75
C LYS A 19 -19.63 -11.34 -28.78
N SER A 20 -18.40 -11.03 -29.21
CA SER A 20 -17.44 -10.33 -28.36
C SER A 20 -17.90 -8.91 -28.01
N ILE A 21 -18.52 -8.19 -28.96
CA ILE A 21 -19.09 -6.86 -28.72
C ILE A 21 -20.24 -6.92 -27.72
N GLN A 22 -21.13 -7.91 -27.83
CA GLN A 22 -22.22 -8.13 -26.86
C GLN A 22 -21.70 -8.47 -25.45
N GLN A 23 -20.61 -9.23 -25.35
CA GLN A 23 -19.97 -9.51 -24.06
C GLN A 23 -19.37 -8.25 -23.45
N ILE A 24 -18.70 -7.42 -24.25
CA ILE A 24 -18.16 -6.13 -23.79
C ILE A 24 -19.28 -5.22 -23.31
N SER A 25 -20.40 -5.09 -24.04
CA SER A 25 -21.53 -4.27 -23.60
C SER A 25 -22.12 -4.76 -22.27
N SER A 26 -22.32 -6.07 -22.12
CA SER A 26 -22.82 -6.64 -20.86
C SER A 26 -21.88 -6.42 -19.67
N ASN A 27 -20.56 -6.41 -19.91
CA ASN A 27 -19.58 -6.13 -18.87
C ASN A 27 -19.50 -4.64 -18.55
N LEU A 28 -19.67 -3.76 -19.54
CA LEU A 28 -19.79 -2.32 -19.32
C LEU A 28 -21.05 -1.99 -18.53
N ASP A 29 -22.18 -2.64 -18.79
CA ASP A 29 -23.42 -2.48 -18.02
C ASP A 29 -23.24 -2.92 -16.56
N ARG A 30 -22.51 -4.02 -16.31
CA ARG A 30 -22.15 -4.48 -14.96
C ARG A 30 -21.20 -3.53 -14.23
N ILE A 31 -20.28 -2.90 -14.95
CA ILE A 31 -19.38 -1.88 -14.38
C ILE A 31 -20.18 -0.61 -14.07
N ALA A 32 -21.11 -0.22 -14.95
CA ALA A 32 -22.01 0.91 -14.73
C ALA A 32 -22.94 0.67 -13.52
N THR A 33 -23.59 -0.50 -13.43
CA THR A 33 -24.41 -0.88 -12.25
C THR A 33 -23.58 -1.12 -11.00
N GLY A 34 -22.34 -1.60 -11.12
CA GLY A 34 -21.39 -1.69 -10.00
C GLY A 34 -20.85 -0.34 -9.53
N MET A 35 -21.00 0.71 -10.35
CA MET A 35 -20.70 2.11 -10.01
C MET A 35 -21.92 2.90 -9.54
N GLU A 36 -23.14 2.33 -9.62
CA GLU A 36 -24.31 2.84 -8.90
C GLU A 36 -24.19 2.51 -7.41
N MET A 37 -23.28 3.22 -6.74
CA MET A 37 -23.40 3.46 -5.31
C MET A 37 -24.76 4.11 -5.06
N PRO A 38 -25.54 3.71 -4.04
CA PRO A 38 -26.63 4.55 -3.57
C PRO A 38 -26.04 5.92 -3.29
N ALA A 39 -26.68 6.97 -3.80
CA ALA A 39 -26.25 8.37 -3.71
C ALA A 39 -25.72 8.67 -2.30
N ARG A 40 -24.41 8.51 -2.13
CA ARG A 40 -23.70 8.98 -0.96
C ARG A 40 -23.46 10.43 -1.26
N GLU A 41 -24.22 11.28 -0.58
CA GLU A 41 -24.06 12.72 -0.56
C GLU A 41 -22.59 13.08 -0.74
N ALA A 42 -22.33 14.01 -1.67
CA ALA A 42 -21.01 14.48 -2.04
C ALA A 42 -20.14 14.60 -0.79
N PRO A 43 -18.87 14.12 -0.79
CA PRO A 43 -18.02 14.27 0.36
C PRO A 43 -17.92 15.76 0.61
N SER A 44 -18.61 16.23 1.66
CA SER A 44 -18.36 17.55 2.22
C SER A 44 -16.85 17.70 2.28
N THR A 45 -16.36 18.87 1.87
CA THR A 45 -14.97 19.25 2.01
C THR A 45 -14.62 19.19 3.49
N VAL A 46 -14.29 17.98 3.98
CA VAL A 46 -13.78 17.76 5.32
C VAL A 46 -12.39 18.36 5.25
N ILE A 47 -12.32 19.66 5.53
CA ILE A 47 -11.14 20.32 6.04
C ILE A 47 -10.62 19.37 7.10
N LYS A 48 -9.55 18.63 6.79
CA LYS A 48 -8.91 17.73 7.75
C LYS A 48 -8.54 18.65 8.91
N ALA A 49 -9.33 18.59 9.99
CA ALA A 49 -9.07 19.34 11.19
C ALA A 49 -7.60 19.09 11.53
N ARG A 50 -6.80 20.17 11.54
CA ARG A 50 -5.41 20.10 11.99
C ARG A 50 -5.47 19.44 13.35
N ARG A 51 -4.95 18.21 13.45
CA ARG A 51 -4.93 17.47 14.71
C ARG A 51 -4.30 18.39 15.74
N SER A 52 -5.03 18.68 16.80
CA SER A 52 -4.52 19.48 17.91
C SER A 52 -3.16 18.91 18.34
N PRO A 53 -2.16 19.76 18.63
CA PRO A 53 -0.83 19.29 18.94
C PRO A 53 -0.93 18.30 20.11
N ALA A 54 -0.49 17.07 19.87
CA ALA A 54 -0.53 16.03 20.88
C ALA A 54 0.19 16.54 22.13
N ARG A 55 -0.52 16.59 23.27
CA ARG A 55 0.03 17.04 24.56
C ARG A 55 1.34 16.28 24.83
N LYS A 56 2.46 17.02 24.91
CA LYS A 56 3.77 16.45 25.23
C LYS A 56 3.67 15.84 26.64
N LYS A 57 3.94 14.53 26.77
CA LYS A 57 4.01 13.88 28.09
C LYS A 57 5.28 14.36 28.80
N VAL A 58 5.11 15.17 29.84
CA VAL A 58 6.18 15.60 30.74
C VAL A 58 6.11 14.74 32.00
N LEU A 59 7.25 14.22 32.46
CA LEU A 59 7.39 13.71 33.83
C LEU A 59 7.93 14.85 34.70
N VAL A 60 7.22 15.16 35.78
CA VAL A 60 7.75 16.03 36.83
C VAL A 60 8.44 15.11 37.84
N VAL A 61 9.75 15.25 37.97
CA VAL A 61 10.55 14.58 39.01
C VAL A 61 11.26 15.69 39.76
N ASP A 62 11.07 15.75 41.07
CA ASP A 62 11.67 16.75 41.97
C ASP A 62 11.42 18.21 41.55
N GLY A 63 10.20 18.54 41.16
CA GLY A 63 9.82 19.90 40.74
C GLY A 63 10.38 20.34 39.38
N VAL A 64 11.21 19.51 38.73
CA VAL A 64 11.77 19.79 37.41
C VAL A 64 10.97 19.05 36.34
N VAL A 65 10.41 19.83 35.41
CA VAL A 65 9.72 19.37 34.19
C VAL A 65 10.74 18.72 33.25
N LYS A 66 10.94 17.40 33.34
CA LYS A 66 11.81 16.64 32.43
C LYS A 66 11.02 16.12 31.24
N GLN A 67 11.45 16.49 30.03
CA GLN A 67 10.88 15.96 28.80
C GLN A 67 11.34 14.51 28.61
N ILE A 68 10.38 13.57 28.54
CA ILE A 68 10.68 12.18 28.19
C ILE A 68 11.00 12.13 26.69
N LYS A 69 12.28 12.03 26.34
CA LYS A 69 12.70 11.79 24.95
C LYS A 69 12.39 10.33 24.58
N ARG A 70 11.20 10.08 24.06
CA ARG A 70 10.87 8.77 23.46
C ARG A 70 11.65 8.59 22.17
N ILE A 71 12.49 7.56 22.11
CA ILE A 71 13.17 7.17 20.88
C ILE A 71 12.09 6.67 19.90
N PRO A 72 12.02 7.22 18.68
CA PRO A 72 11.01 6.79 17.71
C PRO A 72 11.33 5.39 17.19
N SER A 73 10.31 4.55 17.01
CA SER A 73 10.46 3.19 16.46
C SER A 73 11.22 3.17 15.12
N THR A 74 11.09 4.22 14.31
CA THR A 74 11.81 4.40 13.05
C THR A 74 13.32 4.42 13.25
N ARG A 75 13.80 5.09 14.29
CA ARG A 75 15.23 5.17 14.60
C ARG A 75 15.75 3.82 15.09
N ILE A 76 15.01 3.16 15.98
CA ILE A 76 15.38 1.84 16.50
C ILE A 76 15.55 0.82 15.37
N ILE A 77 14.58 0.72 14.46
CA ILE A 77 14.65 -0.23 13.33
C ILE A 77 15.80 0.13 12.38
N TYR A 78 16.00 1.42 12.10
CA TYR A 78 17.10 1.88 11.25
C TYR A 78 18.47 1.55 11.86
N ASP A 79 18.67 1.80 13.15
CA ASP A 79 19.94 1.53 13.85
C ASP A 79 20.24 0.02 13.87
N ILE A 80 19.22 -0.83 13.96
CA ILE A 80 19.37 -2.29 13.85
C ILE A 80 19.76 -2.70 12.42
N LEU A 81 19.11 -2.13 11.41
CA LEU A 81 19.45 -2.40 10.00
C LEU A 81 20.86 -1.93 9.65
N LEU A 82 21.30 -0.81 10.21
CA LEU A 82 22.64 -0.26 9.99
C LEU A 82 23.74 -1.21 10.48
N LYS A 83 23.46 -1.98 11.54
CA LYS A 83 24.39 -2.99 12.08
C LYS A 83 24.50 -4.24 11.19
N SER A 84 23.59 -4.45 10.22
CA SER A 84 23.60 -5.61 9.33
C SER A 84 24.07 -5.25 7.92
N ALA A 85 25.27 -5.68 7.55
CA ALA A 85 25.84 -5.45 6.21
C ALA A 85 25.09 -6.19 5.08
N ARG A 86 24.44 -7.33 5.39
CA ARG A 86 23.72 -8.18 4.42
C ARG A 86 22.23 -7.85 4.32
N GLY A 87 21.73 -6.96 5.17
CA GLY A 87 20.31 -6.71 5.34
C GLY A 87 19.68 -7.65 6.38
N MET A 88 18.43 -7.38 6.73
CA MET A 88 17.70 -8.10 7.76
C MET A 88 16.29 -8.43 7.27
N ASP A 89 15.84 -9.65 7.58
CA ASP A 89 14.49 -10.10 7.30
C ASP A 89 13.47 -9.48 8.29
N THR A 90 12.22 -9.40 7.85
CA THR A 90 11.09 -8.93 8.64
C THR A 90 10.93 -9.76 9.93
N SER A 91 11.10 -11.08 9.87
CA SER A 91 11.01 -11.95 11.05
C SER A 91 12.10 -11.64 12.08
N ALA A 92 13.33 -11.38 11.63
CA ALA A 92 14.45 -11.00 12.47
C ALA A 92 14.24 -9.61 13.10
N LEU A 93 13.68 -8.65 12.34
CA LEU A 93 13.32 -7.33 12.86
C LEU A 93 12.24 -7.41 13.96
N MET A 94 11.24 -8.27 13.79
CA MET A 94 10.23 -8.51 14.80
C MET A 94 10.84 -9.09 16.08
N LYS A 95 11.70 -10.11 15.96
CA LYS A 95 12.40 -10.71 17.11
C LYS A 95 13.31 -9.72 17.84
N ALA A 96 14.03 -8.87 17.11
CA ALA A 96 14.96 -7.91 17.69
C ALA A 96 14.28 -6.73 18.39
N THR A 97 13.07 -6.35 17.95
CA THR A 97 12.37 -5.14 18.44
C THR A 97 11.18 -5.45 19.34
N GLY A 98 10.63 -6.67 19.28
CA GLY A 98 9.36 -7.02 19.90
C GLY A 98 8.15 -6.34 19.26
N TYR A 99 8.30 -5.81 18.05
CA TYR A 99 7.20 -5.15 17.34
C TYR A 99 6.38 -6.13 16.51
N ASP A 100 5.08 -5.86 16.44
CA ASP A 100 4.18 -6.56 15.52
C ASP A 100 4.56 -6.34 14.06
N GLN A 101 4.22 -7.32 13.23
CA GLN A 101 4.47 -7.29 11.79
C GLN A 101 3.96 -6.01 11.12
N ARG A 102 2.76 -5.55 11.48
CA ARG A 102 2.17 -4.30 10.96
C ARG A 102 3.02 -3.09 11.31
N LYS A 103 3.59 -3.03 12.51
CA LYS A 103 4.43 -1.93 12.95
C LYS A 103 5.76 -1.93 12.20
N VAL A 104 6.39 -3.10 12.07
CA VAL A 104 7.62 -3.27 11.29
C VAL A 104 7.39 -2.85 9.85
N HIS A 105 6.33 -3.35 9.20
CA HIS A 105 5.98 -2.99 7.82
C HIS A 105 5.80 -1.47 7.62
N ASN A 106 5.05 -0.81 8.50
CA ASN A 106 4.83 0.63 8.40
C ASN A 106 6.13 1.43 8.56
N VAL A 107 7.03 0.98 9.42
CA VAL A 107 8.31 1.66 9.64
C VAL A 107 9.27 1.42 8.47
N THR A 108 9.40 0.18 7.99
CA THR A 108 10.25 -0.14 6.84
C THR A 108 9.74 0.55 5.58
N PHE A 109 8.41 0.61 5.37
CA PHE A 109 7.82 1.38 4.27
C PHE A 109 8.19 2.86 4.32
N ARG A 110 8.12 3.49 5.51
CA ARG A 110 8.54 4.90 5.68
C ARG A 110 10.04 5.09 5.45
N LEU A 111 10.88 4.20 5.97
CA LEU A 111 12.33 4.26 5.76
C LEU A 111 12.71 4.10 4.29
N LYS A 112 11.98 3.24 3.57
CA LYS A 112 12.13 3.04 2.12
C LYS A 112 11.76 4.31 1.35
N ASN A 113 10.62 4.93 1.68
CA ASN A 113 10.20 6.18 1.04
C ASN A 113 11.15 7.35 1.36
N GLN A 114 11.87 7.29 2.48
CA GLN A 114 12.93 8.24 2.83
C GLN A 114 14.27 7.95 2.14
N GLY A 115 14.38 6.87 1.35
CA GLY A 115 15.62 6.47 0.67
C GLY A 115 16.70 5.91 1.59
N LYS A 116 16.39 5.65 2.87
CA LYS A 116 17.37 5.17 3.86
C LYS A 116 17.65 3.68 3.77
N ILE A 117 16.68 2.92 3.26
CA ILE A 117 16.77 1.47 3.10
C ILE A 117 16.24 1.08 1.72
N LYS A 118 16.74 -0.03 1.19
CA LYS A 118 16.30 -0.68 -0.04
C LYS A 118 15.91 -2.13 0.22
N ASN A 119 15.04 -2.66 -0.63
CA ASN A 119 14.76 -4.08 -0.64
C ASN A 119 15.88 -4.80 -1.39
N VAL A 120 16.50 -5.78 -0.74
CA VAL A 120 17.42 -6.71 -1.42
C VAL A 120 16.62 -7.83 -2.07
N GLN A 121 15.68 -8.38 -1.32
CA GLN A 121 14.72 -9.40 -1.75
C GLN A 121 13.37 -9.14 -1.06
N ARG A 122 12.35 -9.91 -1.42
CA ARG A 122 11.04 -9.82 -0.76
C ARG A 122 11.20 -10.13 0.74
N GLY A 123 10.90 -9.13 1.58
CA GLY A 123 11.00 -9.24 3.05
C GLY A 123 12.38 -8.93 3.64
N ILE A 124 13.43 -8.78 2.82
CA ILE A 124 14.80 -8.49 3.26
C ILE A 124 15.17 -7.05 2.91
N TYR A 125 15.52 -6.28 3.94
CA TYR A 125 15.84 -4.86 3.83
C TYR A 125 17.30 -4.61 4.15
N LYS A 126 17.97 -3.72 3.41
CA LYS A 126 19.34 -3.27 3.67
C LYS A 126 19.40 -1.74 3.65
N THR A 127 20.28 -1.14 4.44
CA THR A 127 20.57 0.29 4.35
C THR A 127 21.18 0.65 2.99
N VAL A 128 20.87 1.85 2.51
CA VAL A 128 21.46 2.43 1.28
C VAL A 128 22.70 3.21 1.64
#